data_AF-A0ABD3RF14-F1
#
_entry.id   AF-A0ABD3RF14-F1
#
_cell.length_a   1.000
_cell.length_b   1.000
_cell.length_c   1.000
_cell.angle_alpha   90.00
_cell.angle_beta   90.00
_cell.angle_gamma   90.00
#
_symmetry.space_group_name_H-M   'P 1'
#
loop_
_entity.id
_entity.type
_entity.pdbx_description
1 polymer ?
#
loop_
_entity_poly.entity_id
_entity_poly.type
_entity_poly.pdbx_seq_one_letter_code
_entity_poly.pdbx_strand_id
1 'polypeptide(L)'
;SLNLHVEPKYVPPPASDDGTEAFQKSNNPPNHNIDSSLDTSIILHRTVKIGRENDASTMARVPKKPTQTAPPMDRLIKPAVGVAIAILGYYVMKGMTNEIPRIDVNDELALREVFFGEGSSGKDYAVLCHPDAKAGSVALPVSSVFQDSRDDGSAPVDYVLMDCDHVLPESGKSIYDKFNLNRKKRPTVFVSGRSGPPRQVPEKHLKTGGMLTKLLKQMLEPHAAKIERTKELKEKCLNKDVCGLLLKGGKPEPYVKHAMANLLGKYPNVQFASIDSTVLFLTNLEEYLPEYVAGEHRFVVFKKVSGGLAAGDNETKAEGRLKTSILPLEETGVSFGTMNTLVSGVLNGKKMRNIPALPNIKTRTKKLEESERLKRDRKKDQARQKSQDDKKPPPQTFSANDGTKEGRRLERERRRAEHNAENNNVPKTPEEIAEMEKRRRQRMEEEAAKWNIGSEEGGEPIEVGDIDDADGDVIDMDDANENDDDVLDLD
;
A
#
# COMPACT_ATOMS: atom_id res chain seq x y z
N SER A 1 35.59 34.25 6.42
CA SER A 1 35.12 33.70 7.70
C SER A 1 34.77 32.24 7.47
N LEU A 2 35.54 31.33 8.07
CA LEU A 2 35.55 29.89 7.76
C LEU A 2 34.21 29.20 8.09
N ASN A 3 33.65 28.49 7.10
CA ASN A 3 32.56 27.53 7.28
C ASN A 3 33.16 26.16 7.65
N LEU A 4 33.09 25.81 8.92
CA LEU A 4 33.40 24.47 9.43
C LEU A 4 32.10 23.66 9.51
N HIS A 5 31.88 22.81 8.50
CA HIS A 5 30.92 21.72 8.55
C HIS A 5 31.62 20.53 9.22
N VAL A 6 31.23 20.21 10.45
CA VAL A 6 31.70 19.03 11.19
C VAL A 6 30.56 18.03 11.24
N GLU A 7 30.65 16.99 10.41
CA GLU A 7 29.79 15.81 10.53
C GLU A 7 30.30 14.92 11.68
N PRO A 8 29.42 14.42 12.57
CA PRO A 8 29.81 13.41 13.54
C PRO A 8 29.93 12.04 12.86
N LYS A 9 31.17 11.53 12.76
CA LYS A 9 31.45 10.13 12.41
C LYS A 9 30.89 9.20 13.47
N TYR A 10 29.86 8.44 13.11
CA TYR A 10 29.36 7.32 13.90
C TYR A 10 30.34 6.13 13.75
N VAL A 11 30.99 5.75 14.85
CA VAL A 11 31.87 4.57 14.94
C VAL A 11 31.05 3.43 15.52
N PRO A 12 30.79 2.33 14.78
CA PRO A 12 30.12 1.17 15.36
C PRO A 12 31.06 0.41 16.32
N PRO A 13 30.53 -0.19 17.40
CA PRO A 13 31.32 -0.97 18.34
C PRO A 13 31.87 -2.26 17.70
N PRO A 14 33.05 -2.74 18.12
CA PRO A 14 33.66 -3.95 17.58
C PRO A 14 32.86 -5.20 17.94
N ALA A 15 32.68 -6.06 16.96
CA ALA A 15 32.13 -7.41 17.12
C ALA A 15 33.10 -8.25 17.95
N SER A 16 32.59 -8.85 19.02
CA SER A 16 33.30 -9.86 19.79
C SER A 16 33.27 -11.19 19.04
N ASP A 17 34.44 -11.61 18.58
CA ASP A 17 34.75 -12.98 18.16
C ASP A 17 34.87 -13.89 19.39
N ASP A 18 33.99 -14.89 19.46
CA ASP A 18 34.16 -16.18 20.14
C ASP A 18 33.24 -17.12 19.32
N GLY A 19 33.62 -18.28 18.81
CA GLY A 19 34.64 -19.24 19.17
C GLY A 19 34.08 -20.58 18.68
N THR A 20 34.86 -21.24 17.84
CA THR A 20 34.71 -22.61 17.29
C THR A 20 34.05 -23.64 18.21
N GLU A 21 33.20 -24.50 17.64
CA GLU A 21 33.32 -25.95 17.84
C GLU A 21 32.67 -26.75 16.68
N ALA A 22 33.42 -27.75 16.22
CA ALA A 22 33.08 -28.71 15.18
C ALA A 22 32.87 -30.09 15.82
N PHE A 23 32.38 -31.06 15.01
CA PHE A 23 32.02 -32.46 15.31
C PHE A 23 30.55 -32.65 15.74
N GLN A 24 29.76 -33.62 15.28
CA GLN A 24 30.08 -34.94 14.72
C GLN A 24 28.89 -35.51 13.92
N LYS A 25 29.20 -36.43 13.00
CA LYS A 25 28.27 -37.28 12.25
C LYS A 25 27.43 -38.22 13.16
N SER A 26 26.22 -38.52 12.69
CA SER A 26 25.65 -39.87 12.49
C SER A 26 24.29 -40.15 13.15
N ASN A 27 23.49 -40.92 12.39
CA ASN A 27 22.41 -41.83 12.78
C ASN A 27 20.95 -41.34 12.77
N ASN A 28 20.27 -41.64 11.66
CA ASN A 28 18.89 -42.20 11.65
C ASN A 28 18.81 -43.42 12.61
N PRO A 29 17.65 -43.79 13.22
CA PRO A 29 16.35 -44.08 12.58
C PRO A 29 15.12 -43.84 13.54
N PRO A 30 13.98 -44.58 13.49
CA PRO A 30 13.02 -44.86 12.41
C PRO A 30 11.60 -44.29 12.69
N ASN A 31 10.74 -44.40 11.67
CA ASN A 31 9.28 -44.34 11.72
C ASN A 31 8.68 -45.07 12.94
N HIS A 32 7.77 -44.39 13.65
CA HIS A 32 6.70 -45.04 14.42
C HIS A 32 5.36 -44.38 14.11
N ASN A 33 4.49 -45.16 13.46
CA ASN A 33 3.04 -44.99 13.49
C ASN A 33 2.57 -45.14 14.94
N ILE A 34 1.84 -44.16 15.44
CA ILE A 34 0.97 -44.31 16.61
C ILE A 34 -0.39 -43.75 16.21
N ASP A 35 -1.31 -44.69 15.96
CA ASP A 35 -2.75 -44.47 16.09
C ASP A 35 -3.04 -44.04 17.53
N SER A 36 -3.66 -42.89 17.69
CA SER A 36 -4.37 -42.53 18.91
C SER A 36 -5.67 -41.87 18.51
N SER A 37 -6.69 -42.70 18.37
CA SER A 37 -8.09 -42.32 18.60
C SER A 37 -8.21 -41.87 20.05
N LEU A 38 -8.75 -40.68 20.26
CA LEU A 38 -9.43 -40.32 21.50
C LEU A 38 -10.42 -39.19 21.21
N ASP A 39 -11.67 -39.50 21.51
CA ASP A 39 -12.83 -38.64 21.54
C ASP A 39 -12.56 -37.27 22.18
N THR A 40 -13.04 -36.19 21.57
CA THR A 40 -13.50 -35.03 22.33
C THR A 40 -14.52 -34.20 21.55
N SER A 41 -15.76 -34.32 22.02
CA SER A 41 -16.78 -33.25 22.14
C SER A 41 -17.08 -32.36 20.92
N ILE A 42 -18.22 -32.71 20.32
CA ILE A 42 -19.09 -31.90 19.47
C ILE A 42 -19.47 -30.58 20.18
N ILE A 43 -19.02 -29.44 19.65
CA ILE A 43 -19.59 -28.12 19.96
C ILE A 43 -20.62 -27.81 18.87
N LEU A 44 -21.89 -28.09 19.20
CA LEU A 44 -23.05 -27.68 18.43
C LEU A 44 -23.18 -26.15 18.45
N HIS A 45 -22.89 -25.52 17.32
CA HIS A 45 -23.21 -24.12 17.07
C HIS A 45 -24.72 -23.91 17.13
N ARG A 46 -25.18 -23.25 18.18
CA ARG A 46 -26.55 -22.77 18.35
C ARG A 46 -26.76 -21.55 17.45
N THR A 47 -27.27 -21.78 16.25
CA THR A 47 -27.79 -20.72 15.36
C THR A 47 -29.07 -20.15 15.97
N VAL A 48 -29.01 -18.91 16.46
CA VAL A 48 -30.20 -18.15 16.83
C VAL A 48 -30.84 -17.61 15.55
N LYS A 49 -31.83 -18.37 15.05
CA LYS A 49 -32.81 -17.92 14.04
C LYS A 49 -33.78 -16.98 14.74
N ILE A 50 -33.73 -15.68 14.43
CA ILE A 50 -34.80 -14.74 14.82
C ILE A 50 -35.93 -14.93 13.80
N GLY A 51 -36.79 -15.90 14.07
CA GLY A 51 -38.07 -16.10 13.41
C GLY A 51 -39.07 -15.09 13.96
N ARG A 52 -39.64 -14.28 13.05
CA ARG A 52 -40.75 -13.37 13.33
C ARG A 52 -42.03 -14.16 13.07
N GLU A 53 -42.46 -14.94 14.06
CA GLU A 53 -43.75 -15.65 14.04
C GLU A 53 -44.80 -14.82 14.77
N ASN A 54 -45.86 -14.47 14.02
CA ASN A 54 -47.09 -13.91 14.53
C ASN A 54 -47.96 -15.07 15.04
N ASP A 55 -47.90 -15.37 16.34
CA ASP A 55 -48.84 -16.30 16.96
C ASP A 55 -49.81 -15.57 17.89
N ALA A 56 -51.07 -15.67 17.50
CA ALA A 56 -52.23 -15.31 18.29
C ALA A 56 -52.35 -16.26 19.49
N SER A 57 -51.79 -15.85 20.63
CA SER A 57 -51.92 -16.60 21.89
C SER A 57 -53.16 -16.17 22.67
N THR A 58 -54.06 -17.13 22.82
CA THR A 58 -55.20 -17.25 23.71
C THR A 58 -54.93 -16.68 25.11
N MET A 59 -55.83 -15.80 25.58
CA MET A 59 -55.78 -15.23 26.94
C MET A 59 -56.13 -16.28 28.00
N ALA A 60 -55.11 -16.84 28.66
CA ALA A 60 -55.29 -17.51 29.95
C ALA A 60 -55.31 -16.47 31.07
N ARG A 61 -56.42 -16.39 31.81
CA ARG A 61 -56.58 -15.54 33.00
C ARG A 61 -55.55 -15.92 34.07
N VAL A 62 -54.57 -15.04 34.28
CA VAL A 62 -53.66 -15.07 35.43
C VAL A 62 -54.43 -14.62 36.68
N PRO A 63 -54.47 -15.40 37.78
CA PRO A 63 -55.08 -14.97 39.03
C PRO A 63 -54.27 -13.83 39.65
N LYS A 64 -54.94 -12.69 39.89
CA LYS A 64 -54.38 -11.52 40.56
C LYS A 64 -53.89 -11.89 41.96
N LYS A 65 -52.58 -11.82 42.19
CA LYS A 65 -52.01 -11.83 43.54
C LYS A 65 -52.38 -10.53 44.27
N PRO A 66 -52.71 -10.57 45.57
CA PRO A 66 -53.01 -9.38 46.35
C PRO A 66 -51.80 -8.45 46.41
N THR A 67 -52.08 -7.18 46.14
CA THR A 67 -51.17 -6.04 46.15
C THR A 67 -50.44 -5.98 47.49
N GLN A 68 -49.14 -6.28 47.49
CA GLN A 68 -48.29 -5.94 48.63
C GLN A 68 -48.22 -4.42 48.70
N THR A 69 -48.63 -3.89 49.84
CA THR A 69 -48.58 -2.48 50.21
C THR A 69 -47.17 -1.94 49.96
N ALA A 70 -47.08 -0.87 49.17
CA ALA A 70 -45.80 -0.24 48.86
C ALA A 70 -45.09 0.15 50.17
N PRO A 71 -43.79 -0.14 50.31
CA PRO A 71 -43.02 0.29 51.48
C PRO A 71 -43.06 1.83 51.59
N PRO A 72 -43.08 2.38 52.81
CA PRO A 72 -43.19 3.82 53.02
C PRO A 72 -42.04 4.54 52.33
N MET A 73 -42.38 5.52 51.47
CA MET A 73 -41.46 6.27 50.61
C MET A 73 -40.33 6.98 51.38
N ASP A 74 -40.49 7.18 52.69
CA ASP A 74 -39.53 7.88 53.54
C ASP A 74 -38.15 7.19 53.68
N ARG A 75 -38.06 5.89 53.40
CA ARG A 75 -36.76 5.17 53.42
C ARG A 75 -35.97 5.24 52.12
N LEU A 76 -36.58 5.68 51.01
CA LEU A 76 -35.91 5.82 49.70
C LEU A 76 -35.39 7.24 49.42
N ILE A 77 -35.90 8.27 50.11
CA ILE A 77 -35.53 9.67 49.84
C ILE A 77 -34.06 9.96 50.23
N LYS A 78 -33.58 9.40 51.35
CA LYS A 78 -32.21 9.62 51.84
C LYS A 78 -31.11 9.15 50.85
N PRO A 79 -31.14 7.92 50.30
CA PRO A 79 -30.14 7.51 49.30
C PRO A 79 -30.29 8.26 47.97
N ALA A 80 -31.51 8.62 47.55
CA ALA A 80 -31.73 9.37 46.31
C ALA A 80 -31.11 10.77 46.35
N VAL A 81 -31.20 11.48 47.48
CA VAL A 81 -30.54 12.79 47.67
C VAL A 81 -29.02 12.65 47.63
N GLY A 82 -28.46 11.59 48.23
CA GLY A 82 -27.03 11.30 48.16
C GLY A 82 -26.53 11.08 46.73
N VAL A 83 -27.28 10.33 45.93
CA VAL A 83 -26.96 10.10 44.50
C VAL A 83 -27.07 11.40 43.69
N ALA A 84 -28.09 12.21 43.93
CA ALA A 84 -28.27 13.49 43.24
C ALA A 84 -27.12 14.48 43.53
N ILE A 85 -26.68 14.57 44.79
CA ILE A 85 -25.55 15.42 45.18
C ILE A 85 -24.23 14.88 44.59
N ALA A 86 -24.04 13.56 44.56
CA ALA A 86 -22.86 12.96 43.95
C ALA A 86 -22.80 13.22 42.42
N ILE A 87 -23.94 13.14 41.73
CA ILE A 87 -24.04 13.46 40.30
C ILE A 87 -23.76 14.96 40.07
N LEU A 88 -24.34 15.85 40.88
CA LEU A 88 -24.11 17.29 40.76
C LEU A 88 -22.63 17.63 41.03
N GLY A 89 -22.05 17.05 42.08
CA GLY A 89 -20.63 17.20 42.41
C GLY A 89 -19.72 16.69 41.29
N TYR A 90 -20.06 15.57 40.66
CA TYR A 90 -19.33 15.05 39.50
C TYR A 90 -19.39 15.99 38.29
N TYR A 91 -20.56 16.56 37.97
CA TYR A 91 -20.68 17.52 36.86
C TYR A 91 -19.95 18.84 37.16
N VAL A 92 -19.97 19.32 38.41
CA VAL A 92 -19.21 20.52 38.82
C VAL A 92 -17.71 20.26 38.75
N MET A 93 -17.23 19.12 39.27
CA MET A 93 -15.80 18.77 39.17
C MET A 93 -15.35 18.58 37.71
N LYS A 94 -16.19 17.97 36.86
CA LYS A 94 -15.90 17.81 35.43
C LYS A 94 -15.90 19.14 34.67
N GLY A 95 -16.71 20.11 35.09
CA GLY A 95 -16.73 21.46 34.52
C GLY A 95 -15.49 22.29 34.83
N MET A 96 -14.84 22.04 35.97
CA MET A 96 -13.62 22.76 36.39
C MET A 96 -12.34 22.26 35.70
N THR A 97 -12.33 21.06 35.12
CA THR A 97 -11.14 20.48 34.48
C THR A 97 -11.02 20.77 32.97
N ASN A 98 -11.88 21.62 32.42
CA ASN A 98 -11.88 21.95 30.99
C ASN A 98 -10.83 23.01 30.60
N GLU A 99 -9.89 23.36 31.46
CA GLU A 99 -8.79 24.23 31.07
C GLU A 99 -7.74 23.44 30.26
N ILE A 100 -7.22 24.03 29.19
CA ILE A 100 -6.22 23.37 28.35
C ILE A 100 -4.90 23.37 29.14
N PRO A 101 -4.27 22.21 29.38
CA PRO A 101 -3.01 22.19 30.12
C PRO A 101 -1.96 23.06 29.42
N ARG A 102 -1.28 23.87 30.21
CA ARG A 102 -0.21 24.75 29.76
C ARG A 102 1.14 24.14 30.15
N ILE A 103 2.05 24.05 29.19
CA ILE A 103 3.38 23.50 29.40
C ILE A 103 4.34 24.64 29.70
N ASP A 104 5.12 24.48 30.76
CA ASP A 104 6.25 25.37 31.05
C ASP A 104 7.41 25.06 30.10
N VAL A 105 7.86 26.08 29.37
CA VAL A 105 8.97 25.96 28.41
C VAL A 105 10.31 25.74 29.13
N ASN A 106 10.37 25.95 30.44
CA ASN A 106 11.56 25.64 31.23
C ASN A 106 11.62 24.18 31.68
N ASP A 107 10.53 23.41 31.54
CA ASP A 107 10.51 21.98 31.85
C ASP A 107 10.95 21.16 30.62
N GLU A 108 12.23 20.79 30.61
CA GLU A 108 12.83 20.01 29.52
C GLU A 108 12.15 18.65 29.30
N LEU A 109 11.63 18.01 30.36
CA LEU A 109 10.97 16.71 30.24
C LEU A 109 9.62 16.86 29.55
N ALA A 110 8.83 17.86 29.95
CA ALA A 110 7.56 18.17 29.31
C ALA A 110 7.76 18.59 27.85
N LEU A 111 8.79 19.38 27.55
CA LEU A 111 9.11 19.74 26.16
C LEU A 111 9.52 18.53 25.33
N ARG A 112 10.32 17.60 25.87
CA ARG A 112 10.71 16.38 25.14
C ARG A 112 9.51 15.50 24.86
N GLU A 113 8.61 15.34 25.82
CA GLU A 113 7.36 14.61 25.60
C GLU A 113 6.52 15.26 24.50
N VAL A 114 6.35 16.58 24.52
CA VAL A 114 5.46 17.29 23.58
C VAL A 114 6.05 17.38 22.17
N PHE A 115 7.36 17.60 22.05
CA PHE A 115 8.01 17.72 20.74
C PHE A 115 8.34 16.38 20.10
N PHE A 116 8.78 15.40 20.88
CA PHE A 116 9.30 14.13 20.34
C PHE A 116 8.44 12.92 20.70
N GLY A 117 7.45 13.07 21.59
CA GLY A 117 6.61 11.94 22.02
C GLY A 117 7.38 10.93 22.86
N GLU A 118 8.53 11.29 23.44
CA GLU A 118 9.42 10.39 24.20
C GLU A 118 8.85 9.98 25.59
N GLY A 119 7.65 10.45 25.94
CA GLY A 119 6.96 10.06 27.17
C GLY A 119 6.43 8.62 27.14
N SER A 120 6.03 8.12 28.32
CA SER A 120 5.35 6.81 28.47
C SER A 120 4.04 6.71 27.68
N SER A 121 3.49 7.87 27.29
CA SER A 121 2.23 8.01 26.59
C SER A 121 2.36 7.78 25.08
N GLY A 122 3.51 8.11 24.46
CA GLY A 122 3.74 8.01 23.01
C GLY A 122 2.69 8.75 22.17
N LYS A 123 2.12 9.83 22.70
CA LYS A 123 1.01 10.56 22.11
C LYS A 123 1.46 11.66 21.14
N ASP A 124 0.53 12.08 20.30
CA ASP A 124 0.67 13.28 19.47
C ASP A 124 0.00 14.48 20.16
N TYR A 125 0.58 15.65 19.98
CA TYR A 125 0.16 16.89 20.60
C TYR A 125 -0.23 17.93 19.55
N ALA A 126 -1.36 18.59 19.77
CA ALA A 126 -1.71 19.83 19.10
C ALA A 126 -1.33 20.99 20.04
N VAL A 127 -0.35 21.79 19.63
CA VAL A 127 0.19 22.88 20.44
C VAL A 127 -0.31 24.21 19.90
N LEU A 128 -0.99 24.99 20.74
CA LEU A 128 -1.32 26.38 20.45
C LEU A 128 -0.24 27.29 21.07
N CYS A 129 0.45 28.04 20.21
CA CYS A 129 1.34 29.10 20.65
C CYS A 129 0.49 30.22 21.27
N HIS A 130 0.59 30.34 22.59
CA HIS A 130 -0.15 31.32 23.37
C HIS A 130 0.80 31.96 24.37
N PRO A 131 1.07 33.28 24.28
CA PRO A 131 2.02 33.94 25.19
C PRO A 131 1.53 33.81 26.63
N ASP A 132 2.47 33.77 27.57
CA ASP A 132 2.12 33.81 28.99
C ASP A 132 1.51 35.16 29.35
N ALA A 133 0.49 35.14 30.19
CA ALA A 133 -0.03 36.36 30.81
C ALA A 133 1.07 36.88 31.75
N LYS A 134 1.95 37.74 31.24
CA LYS A 134 2.95 38.42 32.06
C LYS A 134 2.24 39.09 33.22
N ALA A 135 2.79 38.99 34.43
CA ALA A 135 2.20 39.53 35.65
C ALA A 135 1.67 40.96 35.42
N GLY A 136 0.34 41.12 35.40
CA GLY A 136 -0.34 42.40 35.15
C GLY A 136 -0.97 42.60 33.76
N SER A 137 -0.81 41.65 32.83
CA SER A 137 -1.49 41.67 31.53
C SER A 137 -2.71 40.73 31.52
N VAL A 138 -3.80 41.16 30.90
CA VAL A 138 -5.00 40.33 30.71
C VAL A 138 -4.61 39.15 29.82
N ALA A 139 -4.79 37.93 30.32
CA ALA A 139 -4.57 36.72 29.52
C ALA A 139 -5.38 36.82 28.23
N LEU A 140 -4.72 36.66 27.08
CA LEU A 140 -5.43 36.60 25.81
C LEU A 140 -6.41 35.42 25.86
N PRO A 141 -7.63 35.57 25.30
CA PRO A 141 -8.55 34.45 25.22
C PRO A 141 -7.95 33.37 24.30
N VAL A 142 -8.06 32.11 24.74
CA VAL A 142 -7.73 30.96 23.90
C VAL A 142 -8.55 31.04 22.62
N SER A 143 -7.93 30.72 21.48
CA SER A 143 -8.62 30.69 20.20
C SER A 143 -9.83 29.75 20.27
N SER A 144 -11.03 30.28 19.99
CA SER A 144 -12.27 29.49 19.99
C SER A 144 -12.17 28.25 19.11
N VAL A 145 -11.55 28.37 17.93
CA VAL A 145 -11.31 27.24 17.01
C VAL A 145 -10.50 26.11 17.64
N PHE A 146 -9.52 26.43 18.48
CA PHE A 146 -8.68 25.44 19.15
C PHE A 146 -9.44 24.78 20.31
N GLN A 147 -10.22 25.56 21.05
CA GLN A 147 -11.10 25.07 22.10
C GLN A 147 -12.21 24.17 21.53
N ASP A 148 -12.90 24.60 20.47
CA ASP A 148 -13.93 23.81 19.79
C ASP A 148 -13.38 22.47 19.27
N SER A 149 -12.15 22.47 18.74
CA SER A 149 -11.48 21.26 18.25
C SER A 149 -11.13 20.28 19.38
N ARG A 150 -10.76 20.81 20.55
CA ARG A 150 -10.55 20.02 21.78
C ARG A 150 -11.86 19.48 22.33
N ASP A 151 -12.87 20.31 22.44
CA ASP A 151 -14.17 19.96 23.03
C ASP A 151 -14.90 18.91 22.19
N ASP A 152 -14.68 18.90 20.87
CA ASP A 152 -15.12 17.83 19.97
C ASP A 152 -14.50 16.47 20.33
N GLY A 153 -13.28 16.46 20.88
CA GLY A 153 -12.62 15.27 21.45
C GLY A 153 -12.36 14.13 20.45
N SER A 154 -12.59 14.36 19.15
CA SER A 154 -12.56 13.29 18.18
C SER A 154 -11.20 13.11 17.50
N ALA A 155 -10.32 14.12 17.56
CA ALA A 155 -8.95 14.00 17.06
C ALA A 155 -8.09 13.18 18.04
N PRO A 156 -7.20 12.29 17.54
CA PRO A 156 -6.32 11.49 18.38
C PRO A 156 -5.09 12.30 18.87
N VAL A 157 -5.34 13.47 19.48
CA VAL A 157 -4.29 14.35 20.04
C VAL A 157 -4.63 14.82 21.43
N ASP A 158 -3.59 15.08 22.19
CA ASP A 158 -3.69 15.91 23.39
C ASP A 158 -3.47 17.40 23.01
N TYR A 159 -4.33 18.27 23.53
CA TYR A 159 -4.26 19.72 23.27
C TYR A 159 -3.49 20.40 24.40
N VAL A 160 -2.52 21.23 24.03
CA VAL A 160 -1.66 21.91 25.00
C VAL A 160 -1.40 23.37 24.59
N LEU A 161 -1.20 24.23 25.58
CA LEU A 161 -0.79 25.63 25.40
C LEU A 161 0.69 25.78 25.73
N MET A 162 1.42 26.59 24.96
CA MET A 162 2.83 26.85 25.20
C MET A 162 3.23 28.26 24.74
N ASP A 163 4.18 28.88 25.45
CA ASP A 163 4.77 30.15 25.03
C ASP A 163 5.86 29.93 23.96
N CYS A 164 5.50 30.12 22.70
CA CYS A 164 6.43 29.94 21.58
C CYS A 164 7.44 31.09 21.40
N ASP A 165 7.21 32.23 22.05
CA ASP A 165 8.12 33.39 22.00
C ASP A 165 9.25 33.28 23.03
N HIS A 166 9.12 32.38 24.02
CA HIS A 166 10.17 32.12 25.00
C HIS A 166 11.41 31.53 24.34
N VAL A 167 12.58 32.02 24.76
CA VAL A 167 13.88 31.57 24.25
C VAL A 167 14.27 30.31 25.00
N LEU A 168 14.48 29.21 24.27
CA LEU A 168 14.87 27.94 24.87
C LEU A 168 16.28 28.06 25.47
N PRO A 169 16.50 27.65 26.74
CA PRO A 169 17.76 27.86 27.44
C PRO A 169 18.95 27.16 26.77
N GLU A 170 18.75 25.97 26.19
CA GLU A 170 19.82 25.22 25.51
C GLU A 170 20.20 25.79 24.14
N SER A 171 19.23 26.30 23.38
CA SER A 171 19.45 26.65 21.97
C SER A 171 19.63 28.14 21.71
N GLY A 172 19.24 28.99 22.68
CA GLY A 172 19.21 30.45 22.52
C GLY A 172 18.23 30.93 21.43
N LYS A 173 17.39 30.05 20.88
CA LYS A 173 16.40 30.35 19.84
C LYS A 173 14.99 30.15 20.38
N SER A 174 14.04 30.91 19.85
CA SER A 174 12.62 30.70 20.11
C SER A 174 12.11 29.43 19.41
N ILE A 175 10.97 28.91 19.85
CA ILE A 175 10.31 27.77 19.19
C ILE A 175 9.96 28.11 17.72
N TYR A 176 9.59 29.37 17.46
CA TYR A 176 9.38 29.87 16.10
C TYR A 176 10.62 29.71 15.22
N ASP A 177 11.79 30.10 15.73
CA ASP A 177 13.03 30.09 14.95
C ASP A 177 13.65 28.70 14.85
N LYS A 178 13.45 27.85 15.87
CA LYS A 178 13.95 26.46 15.89
C LYS A 178 13.24 25.58 14.87
N PHE A 179 11.93 25.77 14.68
CA PHE A 179 11.11 24.94 13.78
C PHE A 179 10.62 25.69 12.53
N ASN A 180 11.14 26.89 12.27
CA ASN A 180 10.73 27.74 11.15
C ASN A 180 9.20 27.96 11.07
N LEU A 181 8.56 28.18 12.21
CA LEU A 181 7.11 28.43 12.26
C LEU A 181 6.80 29.87 11.84
N ASN A 182 5.75 30.06 11.03
CA ASN A 182 5.36 31.38 10.55
C ASN A 182 4.63 32.19 11.63
N ARG A 183 5.30 33.22 12.18
CA ARG A 183 4.74 34.17 13.16
C ARG A 183 3.58 35.03 12.62
N LYS A 184 3.51 35.19 11.30
CA LYS A 184 2.49 36.01 10.63
C LYS A 184 1.08 35.39 10.68
N LYS A 185 0.99 34.06 10.83
CA LYS A 185 -0.29 33.33 10.83
C LYS A 185 -0.77 33.14 12.26
N ARG A 186 -1.86 33.84 12.64
CA ARG A 186 -2.48 33.76 13.96
C ARG A 186 -3.91 33.23 13.84
N PRO A 187 -4.36 32.31 14.73
CA PRO A 187 -3.59 31.65 15.78
C PRO A 187 -2.48 30.74 15.21
N THR A 188 -1.34 30.61 15.88
CA THR A 188 -0.29 29.67 15.45
C THR A 188 -0.49 28.33 16.16
N VAL A 189 -0.97 27.33 15.41
CA VAL A 189 -1.10 25.95 15.88
C VAL A 189 -0.13 25.07 15.11
N PHE A 190 0.52 24.16 15.79
CA PHE A 190 1.34 23.12 15.15
C PHE A 190 1.10 21.76 15.81
N VAL A 191 1.47 20.71 15.08
CA VAL A 191 1.36 19.33 15.51
C VAL A 191 2.76 18.78 15.75
N SER A 192 2.95 18.09 16.87
CA SER A 192 4.22 17.46 17.26
C SER A 192 4.00 16.14 18.01
N GLY A 193 5.08 15.45 18.38
CA GLY A 193 5.04 14.18 19.09
C GLY A 193 5.53 13.03 18.23
N ARG A 194 4.78 11.91 18.22
CA ARG A 194 5.13 10.68 17.50
C ARG A 194 5.16 10.86 15.98
N SER A 195 4.37 11.77 15.45
CA SER A 195 4.24 12.09 14.02
C SER A 195 5.49 12.74 13.39
N GLY A 196 6.51 13.04 14.19
CA GLY A 196 7.81 13.52 13.73
C GLY A 196 8.03 15.01 14.03
N PRO A 197 8.84 15.71 13.22
CA PRO A 197 9.20 17.10 13.50
C PRO A 197 7.95 18.01 13.47
N PRO A 198 7.90 19.05 14.30
CA PRO A 198 6.74 19.94 14.38
C PRO A 198 6.30 20.50 13.03
N ARG A 199 5.01 20.37 12.72
CA ARG A 199 4.41 20.87 11.48
C ARG A 199 3.33 21.89 11.77
N GLN A 200 3.48 23.10 11.22
CA GLN A 200 2.50 24.16 11.38
C GLN A 200 1.21 23.85 10.63
N VAL A 201 0.08 24.03 11.30
CA VAL A 201 -1.24 23.90 10.68
C VAL A 201 -1.48 25.09 9.74
N PRO A 202 -1.88 24.85 8.48
CA PRO A 202 -2.21 25.94 7.56
C PRO A 202 -3.43 26.73 8.02
N GLU A 203 -3.40 28.05 7.83
CA GLU A 203 -4.49 28.98 8.20
C GLU A 203 -5.86 28.62 7.60
N LYS A 204 -5.87 27.96 6.43
CA LYS A 204 -7.09 27.46 5.79
C LYS A 204 -7.91 26.52 6.70
N HIS A 205 -7.24 25.81 7.61
CA HIS A 205 -7.86 24.87 8.54
C HIS A 205 -8.13 25.45 9.93
N LEU A 206 -7.80 26.73 10.15
CA LEU A 206 -7.99 27.43 11.44
C LEU A 206 -9.27 28.31 11.44
N LYS A 207 -10.21 28.07 10.52
CA LYS A 207 -11.48 28.81 10.44
C LYS A 207 -12.53 28.31 11.41
N THR A 208 -12.60 26.99 11.62
CA THR A 208 -13.60 26.33 12.48
C THR A 208 -12.95 25.14 13.19
N GLY A 209 -13.41 24.82 14.41
CA GLY A 209 -12.85 23.69 15.18
C GLY A 209 -12.94 22.36 14.43
N GLY A 210 -14.04 22.11 13.73
CA GLY A 210 -14.20 20.90 12.92
C GLY A 210 -13.21 20.78 11.76
N MET A 211 -12.80 21.89 11.12
CA MET A 211 -11.78 21.86 10.06
C MET A 211 -10.40 21.52 10.63
N LEU A 212 -10.08 22.04 11.81
CA LEU A 212 -8.85 21.73 12.53
C LEU A 212 -8.83 20.25 12.92
N THR A 213 -9.88 19.75 13.58
CA THR A 213 -10.01 18.33 13.95
C THR A 213 -9.86 17.41 12.74
N LYS A 214 -10.51 17.74 11.61
CA LYS A 214 -10.42 16.94 10.38
C LYS A 214 -8.98 16.87 9.85
N LEU A 215 -8.26 17.99 9.86
CA LEU A 215 -6.86 18.01 9.46
C LEU A 215 -5.98 17.24 10.44
N LEU A 216 -6.18 17.41 11.76
CA LEU A 216 -5.43 16.69 12.79
C LEU A 216 -5.56 15.18 12.61
N LYS A 217 -6.78 14.67 12.40
CA LYS A 217 -7.02 13.26 12.05
C LYS A 217 -6.28 12.85 10.79
N GLN A 218 -6.30 13.68 9.75
CA GLN A 218 -5.62 13.37 8.49
C GLN A 218 -4.09 13.31 8.64
N MET A 219 -3.51 14.17 9.49
CA MET A 219 -2.05 14.22 9.69
C MET A 219 -1.53 13.13 10.62
N LEU A 220 -2.35 12.71 11.59
CA LEU A 220 -1.91 11.90 12.71
C LEU A 220 -2.40 10.47 12.68
N GLU A 221 -3.61 10.24 12.16
CA GLU A 221 -4.01 8.87 11.90
C GLU A 221 -3.08 8.34 10.80
N PRO A 222 -2.42 7.20 11.04
CA PRO A 222 -1.62 6.61 9.99
C PRO A 222 -2.57 6.21 8.86
N HIS A 223 -2.34 6.78 7.68
CA HIS A 223 -3.11 6.48 6.48
C HIS A 223 -2.26 5.68 5.51
N ALA A 224 -2.88 4.69 4.86
CA ALA A 224 -2.25 4.03 3.74
C ALA A 224 -2.03 5.07 2.62
N ALA A 225 -0.79 5.20 2.15
CA ALA A 225 -0.46 6.16 1.10
C ALA A 225 -1.29 5.90 -0.16
N LYS A 226 -2.05 6.90 -0.62
CA LYS A 226 -2.73 6.82 -1.91
C LYS A 226 -1.67 6.91 -3.01
N ILE A 227 -1.70 5.96 -3.93
CA ILE A 227 -0.80 5.90 -5.07
C ILE A 227 -1.64 6.09 -6.33
N GLU A 228 -1.24 7.04 -7.16
CA GLU A 228 -1.85 7.30 -8.46
C GLU A 228 -0.86 7.06 -9.61
N ARG A 229 0.43 7.31 -9.37
CA ARG A 229 1.48 7.21 -10.39
C ARG A 229 2.51 6.12 -10.06
N THR A 230 3.16 5.58 -11.09
CA THR A 230 4.21 4.55 -10.93
C THR A 230 5.40 5.03 -10.10
N LYS A 231 5.77 6.33 -10.19
CA LYS A 231 6.84 6.92 -9.37
C LYS A 231 6.51 6.82 -7.88
N GLU A 232 5.27 7.14 -7.50
CA GLU A 232 4.81 7.04 -6.11
C GLU A 232 4.77 5.58 -5.62
N LEU A 233 4.36 4.63 -6.46
CA LEU A 233 4.41 3.21 -6.12
C LEU A 233 5.83 2.76 -5.77
N LYS A 234 6.80 3.20 -6.58
CA LYS A 234 8.21 2.89 -6.38
C LYS A 234 8.74 3.49 -5.07
N GLU A 235 8.51 4.79 -4.84
CA GLU A 235 9.02 5.53 -3.68
C GLU A 235 8.33 5.17 -2.37
N LYS A 236 7.00 5.19 -2.38
CA LYS A 236 6.18 5.02 -1.17
C LYS A 236 5.99 3.55 -0.81
N CYS A 237 6.19 2.59 -1.71
CA CYS A 237 5.95 1.18 -1.43
C CYS A 237 7.14 0.28 -1.76
N LEU A 238 7.56 0.18 -3.02
CA LEU A 238 8.55 -0.83 -3.45
C LEU A 238 9.97 -0.59 -2.91
N ASN A 239 10.33 0.66 -2.63
CA ASN A 239 11.64 1.00 -2.07
C ASN A 239 11.72 0.79 -0.54
N LYS A 240 10.60 0.50 0.11
CA LYS A 240 10.54 0.18 1.53
C LYS A 240 10.83 -1.30 1.76
N ASP A 241 11.34 -1.65 2.93
CA ASP A 241 11.75 -3.03 3.23
C ASP A 241 10.59 -4.01 3.13
N VAL A 242 9.45 -3.64 3.71
CA VAL A 242 8.17 -4.35 3.57
C VAL A 242 7.07 -3.33 3.30
N CYS A 243 6.25 -3.60 2.28
CA CYS A 243 5.10 -2.76 1.96
C CYS A 243 3.83 -3.60 1.74
N GLY A 244 2.74 -3.25 2.41
CA GLY A 244 1.40 -3.79 2.14
C GLY A 244 0.65 -2.91 1.15
N LEU A 245 0.24 -3.46 0.02
CA LEU A 245 -0.54 -2.78 -1.01
C LEU A 245 -1.98 -3.29 -1.03
N LEU A 246 -2.93 -2.38 -0.76
CA LEU A 246 -4.35 -2.61 -0.91
C LEU A 246 -4.82 -2.19 -2.31
N LEU A 247 -5.34 -3.15 -3.06
CA LEU A 247 -5.92 -2.96 -4.38
C LEU A 247 -7.44 -2.82 -4.22
N LYS A 248 -7.92 -1.59 -4.36
CA LYS A 248 -9.33 -1.29 -4.13
C LYS A 248 -10.15 -1.65 -5.37
N GLY A 249 -11.05 -2.63 -5.26
CA GLY A 249 -12.03 -2.93 -6.32
C GLY A 249 -13.26 -2.02 -6.35
N GLY A 250 -13.26 -0.95 -5.56
CA GLY A 250 -14.37 -0.03 -5.41
C GLY A 250 -14.20 0.86 -4.18
N LYS A 251 -15.31 1.45 -3.71
CA LYS A 251 -15.31 2.22 -2.46
C LYS A 251 -15.07 1.26 -1.28
N PRO A 252 -13.97 1.42 -0.52
CA PRO A 252 -13.64 0.49 0.56
C PRO A 252 -14.70 0.54 1.64
N GLU A 253 -15.20 -0.63 2.02
CA GLU A 253 -16.19 -0.75 3.09
C GLU A 253 -15.56 -0.36 4.44
N PRO A 254 -16.39 0.00 5.44
CA PRO A 254 -15.91 0.41 6.75
C PRO A 254 -14.99 -0.64 7.40
N TYR A 255 -15.28 -1.94 7.22
CA TYR A 255 -14.48 -3.01 7.79
C TYR A 255 -13.06 -3.05 7.20
N VAL A 256 -12.89 -2.76 5.90
CA VAL A 256 -11.57 -2.71 5.25
C VAL A 256 -10.76 -1.52 5.78
N LYS A 257 -11.41 -0.37 5.98
CA LYS A 257 -10.77 0.82 6.57
C LYS A 257 -10.30 0.55 7.99
N HIS A 258 -11.15 -0.04 8.82
CA HIS A 258 -10.77 -0.44 10.19
C HIS A 258 -9.65 -1.49 10.19
N ALA A 259 -9.71 -2.47 9.29
CA ALA A 259 -8.66 -3.47 9.17
C ALA A 259 -7.31 -2.84 8.79
N MET A 260 -7.30 -1.89 7.85
CA MET A 260 -6.08 -1.18 7.47
C MET A 260 -5.54 -0.29 8.59
N ALA A 261 -6.41 0.44 9.30
CA ALA A 261 -6.03 1.24 10.46
C ALA A 261 -5.40 0.38 11.57
N ASN A 262 -5.97 -0.79 11.84
CA ASN A 262 -5.43 -1.74 12.81
C ASN A 262 -4.07 -2.30 12.38
N LEU A 263 -3.86 -2.55 11.07
CA LEU A 263 -2.55 -2.99 10.56
C LEU A 263 -1.49 -1.90 10.69
N LEU A 264 -1.84 -0.66 10.39
CA LEU A 264 -0.95 0.49 10.54
C LEU A 264 -0.52 0.69 12.00
N GLY A 265 -1.45 0.54 12.95
CA GLY A 265 -1.13 0.60 14.38
C GLY A 265 -0.25 -0.57 14.85
N LYS A 266 -0.50 -1.79 14.33
CA LYS A 266 0.21 -3.00 14.74
C LYS A 266 1.60 -3.16 14.11
N TYR A 267 1.78 -2.67 12.89
CA TYR A 267 3.01 -2.82 12.12
C TYR A 267 3.57 -1.46 11.69
N PRO A 268 4.08 -0.63 12.62
CA PRO A 268 4.58 0.71 12.30
C PRO A 268 5.78 0.71 11.34
N ASN A 269 6.55 -0.38 11.31
CA ASN A 269 7.70 -0.54 10.41
C ASN A 269 7.31 -0.99 9.00
N VAL A 270 6.04 -1.35 8.77
CA VAL A 270 5.53 -1.76 7.46
C VAL A 270 4.80 -0.58 6.84
N GLN A 271 5.22 -0.21 5.63
CA GLN A 271 4.54 0.86 4.91
C GLN A 271 3.29 0.30 4.24
N PHE A 272 2.14 0.94 4.43
CA PHE A 272 0.93 0.56 3.70
C PHE A 272 0.58 1.59 2.64
N ALA A 273 0.07 1.10 1.52
CA ALA A 273 -0.36 1.92 0.41
C ALA A 273 -1.66 1.38 -0.21
N SER A 274 -2.38 2.23 -0.93
CA SER A 274 -3.62 1.85 -1.61
C SER A 274 -3.66 2.37 -3.04
N ILE A 275 -4.13 1.53 -3.95
CA ILE A 275 -4.35 1.84 -5.37
C ILE A 275 -5.82 1.57 -5.69
N ASP A 276 -6.43 2.44 -6.49
CA ASP A 276 -7.76 2.20 -7.03
C ASP A 276 -7.70 1.29 -8.26
N SER A 277 -7.98 0.01 -8.08
CA SER A 277 -7.95 -0.96 -9.17
C SER A 277 -9.12 -0.80 -10.14
N THR A 278 -10.16 -0.03 -9.81
CA THR A 278 -11.25 0.24 -10.76
C THR A 278 -10.75 1.09 -11.93
N VAL A 279 -9.88 2.07 -11.64
CA VAL A 279 -9.34 3.03 -12.62
C VAL A 279 -7.94 2.64 -13.09
N LEU A 280 -7.13 2.04 -12.21
CA LEU A 280 -5.71 1.78 -12.46
C LEU A 280 -5.43 0.28 -12.60
N PHE A 281 -4.58 -0.07 -13.56
CA PHE A 281 -4.15 -1.42 -13.89
C PHE A 281 -2.65 -1.59 -13.61
N LEU A 282 -2.28 -2.61 -12.86
CA LEU A 282 -0.88 -2.90 -12.48
C LEU A 282 -0.27 -3.96 -13.41
N THR A 283 0.36 -3.50 -14.49
CA THR A 283 1.09 -4.39 -15.39
C THR A 283 2.19 -5.16 -14.64
N ASN A 284 2.47 -6.39 -15.07
CA ASN A 284 3.41 -7.35 -14.45
C ASN A 284 3.03 -7.86 -13.05
N LEU A 285 2.02 -7.28 -12.40
CA LEU A 285 1.53 -7.75 -11.11
C LEU A 285 0.33 -8.68 -11.25
N GLU A 286 -0.59 -8.33 -12.13
CA GLU A 286 -1.90 -8.99 -12.27
C GLU A 286 -1.77 -10.51 -12.52
N GLU A 287 -0.72 -10.97 -13.23
CA GLU A 287 -0.45 -12.40 -13.44
C GLU A 287 -0.32 -13.22 -12.14
N TYR A 288 0.12 -12.59 -11.06
CA TYR A 288 0.30 -13.23 -9.76
C TYR A 288 -0.92 -13.09 -8.85
N LEU A 289 -1.92 -12.31 -9.26
CA LEU A 289 -3.09 -11.97 -8.46
C LEU A 289 -4.32 -12.77 -8.90
N PRO A 290 -5.27 -13.02 -7.98
CA PRO A 290 -6.61 -13.45 -8.35
C PRO A 290 -7.21 -12.51 -9.41
N GLU A 291 -8.07 -13.05 -10.29
CA GLU A 291 -8.77 -12.25 -11.30
C GLU A 291 -9.49 -11.07 -10.64
N TYR A 292 -9.44 -9.92 -11.31
CA TYR A 292 -10.11 -8.74 -10.80
C TYR A 292 -11.63 -8.93 -10.90
N VAL A 293 -12.32 -8.71 -9.79
CA VAL A 293 -13.78 -8.62 -9.73
C VAL A 293 -14.15 -7.24 -9.17
N ALA A 294 -15.05 -6.54 -9.85
CA ALA A 294 -15.53 -5.24 -9.37
C ALA A 294 -16.23 -5.40 -8.01
N GLY A 295 -15.91 -4.52 -7.06
CA GLY A 295 -16.35 -4.60 -5.67
C GLY A 295 -15.44 -5.43 -4.76
N GLU A 296 -14.60 -6.32 -5.30
CA GLU A 296 -13.70 -7.13 -4.47
C GLU A 296 -12.34 -6.46 -4.27
N HIS A 297 -11.95 -6.34 -3.00
CA HIS A 297 -10.64 -5.85 -2.62
C HIS A 297 -9.60 -6.97 -2.70
N ARG A 298 -8.37 -6.64 -3.13
CA ARG A 298 -7.23 -7.56 -3.12
C ARG A 298 -6.11 -6.96 -2.28
N PHE A 299 -5.32 -7.82 -1.62
CA PHE A 299 -4.21 -7.37 -0.78
C PHE A 299 -2.93 -8.13 -1.11
N VAL A 300 -1.82 -7.40 -1.17
CA VAL A 300 -0.53 -7.92 -1.60
C VAL A 300 0.55 -7.36 -0.69
N VAL A 301 1.51 -8.18 -0.27
CA VAL A 301 2.68 -7.71 0.47
C VAL A 301 3.91 -7.83 -0.41
N PHE A 302 4.67 -6.73 -0.49
CA PHE A 302 5.98 -6.67 -1.11
C PHE A 302 7.06 -6.71 -0.03
N LYS A 303 8.17 -7.37 -0.34
CA LYS A 303 9.42 -7.25 0.41
C LYS A 303 10.54 -6.89 -0.56
N LYS A 304 11.32 -5.89 -0.20
CA LYS A 304 12.53 -5.51 -0.92
C LYS A 304 13.62 -6.55 -0.67
N VAL A 305 14.17 -7.12 -1.74
CA VAL A 305 15.23 -8.12 -1.67
C VAL A 305 16.59 -7.47 -1.82
N SER A 306 16.74 -6.53 -2.75
CA SER A 306 17.98 -5.79 -3.00
C SER A 306 17.74 -4.58 -3.91
N GLY A 307 18.75 -3.71 -4.03
CA GLY A 307 18.74 -2.54 -4.90
C GLY A 307 18.12 -1.30 -4.27
N GLY A 308 18.10 -0.20 -5.00
CA GLY A 308 17.51 1.07 -4.59
C GLY A 308 17.05 1.89 -5.79
N LEU A 309 16.25 2.93 -5.56
CA LEU A 309 15.77 3.79 -6.65
C LEU A 309 16.89 4.57 -7.35
N ALA A 310 17.99 4.86 -6.63
CA ALA A 310 19.11 5.62 -7.15
C ALA A 310 19.88 4.93 -8.29
N ALA A 311 19.76 3.60 -8.44
CA ALA A 311 20.43 2.85 -9.49
C ALA A 311 19.62 2.79 -10.81
N GLY A 312 18.54 3.56 -10.91
CA GLY A 312 17.40 3.27 -11.80
C GLY A 312 17.44 3.84 -13.22
N ASP A 313 18.31 4.81 -13.53
CA ASP A 313 18.26 5.48 -14.84
C ASP A 313 19.45 5.15 -15.76
N ASN A 314 20.49 4.49 -15.24
CA ASN A 314 21.63 4.03 -16.03
C ASN A 314 21.50 2.53 -16.33
N GLU A 315 20.94 2.20 -17.50
CA GLU A 315 20.59 0.83 -17.94
C GLU A 315 21.76 -0.16 -17.97
N THR A 316 23.01 0.28 -17.81
CA THR A 316 24.22 -0.53 -18.05
C THR A 316 24.69 -1.39 -16.86
N LYS A 317 24.13 -1.23 -15.65
CA LYS A 317 24.55 -2.04 -14.48
C LYS A 317 23.38 -2.81 -13.85
N ALA A 318 23.25 -4.08 -14.24
CA ALA A 318 22.24 -5.01 -13.74
C ALA A 318 22.27 -5.25 -12.22
N GLU A 319 23.35 -4.88 -11.53
CA GLU A 319 23.56 -5.15 -10.10
C GLU A 319 22.82 -4.19 -9.15
N GLY A 320 22.35 -3.04 -9.64
CA GLY A 320 21.66 -2.03 -8.80
C GLY A 320 20.13 -2.05 -8.85
N ARG A 321 19.54 -2.75 -9.82
CA ARG A 321 18.09 -2.69 -10.07
C ARG A 321 17.30 -3.20 -8.86
N LEU A 322 16.30 -2.42 -8.45
CA LEU A 322 15.38 -2.79 -7.37
C LEU A 322 14.73 -4.15 -7.66
N LYS A 323 15.00 -5.13 -6.80
CA LYS A 323 14.41 -6.47 -6.84
C LYS A 323 13.42 -6.61 -5.69
N THR A 324 12.19 -6.96 -6.01
CA THR A 324 11.10 -7.11 -5.04
C THR A 324 10.47 -8.49 -5.13
N SER A 325 10.19 -9.08 -3.99
CA SER A 325 9.40 -10.29 -3.86
C SER A 325 7.98 -9.95 -3.42
N ILE A 326 7.03 -10.81 -3.79
CA ILE A 326 5.59 -10.65 -3.60
C ILE A 326 5.01 -11.86 -2.85
N LEU A 327 4.05 -11.57 -1.98
CA LEU A 327 3.10 -12.53 -1.46
C LEU A 327 1.67 -12.00 -1.64
N PRO A 328 0.88 -12.54 -2.59
CA PRO A 328 -0.52 -12.17 -2.74
C PRO A 328 -1.37 -12.88 -1.69
N LEU A 329 -2.50 -12.28 -1.31
CA LEU A 329 -3.54 -13.00 -0.59
C LEU A 329 -4.25 -13.97 -1.55
N GLU A 330 -4.31 -15.25 -1.18
CA GLU A 330 -4.89 -16.31 -2.04
C GLU A 330 -6.42 -16.33 -1.99
N GLU A 331 -7.02 -15.95 -0.86
CA GLU A 331 -8.46 -15.91 -0.66
C GLU A 331 -9.07 -14.63 -1.25
N THR A 332 -10.27 -14.76 -1.84
CA THR A 332 -11.07 -13.62 -2.26
C THR A 332 -11.68 -12.95 -1.03
N GLY A 333 -11.40 -11.66 -0.86
CA GLY A 333 -11.87 -10.88 0.28
C GLY A 333 -10.76 -10.49 1.26
N VAL A 334 -10.89 -9.28 1.81
CA VAL A 334 -9.86 -8.66 2.65
C VAL A 334 -10.38 -8.53 4.07
N SER A 335 -9.84 -9.33 4.99
CA SER A 335 -10.15 -9.23 6.42
C SER A 335 -8.91 -8.85 7.21
N PHE A 336 -9.10 -8.27 8.41
CA PHE A 336 -7.96 -7.97 9.28
C PHE A 336 -7.14 -9.22 9.61
N GLY A 337 -7.80 -10.35 9.92
CA GLY A 337 -7.11 -11.59 10.28
C GLY A 337 -6.25 -12.14 9.14
N THR A 338 -6.80 -12.18 7.92
CA THR A 338 -6.08 -12.69 6.74
C THR A 338 -4.92 -11.78 6.35
N MET A 339 -5.12 -10.46 6.31
CA MET A 339 -4.04 -9.51 6.05
C MET A 339 -2.96 -9.54 7.12
N ASN A 340 -3.34 -9.58 8.41
CA ASN A 340 -2.41 -9.62 9.53
C ASN A 340 -1.52 -10.87 9.47
N THR A 341 -2.12 -12.02 9.15
CA THR A 341 -1.39 -13.31 9.01
C THR A 341 -0.44 -13.28 7.81
N LEU A 342 -0.82 -12.60 6.73
CA LEU A 342 0.02 -12.41 5.56
C LEU A 342 1.24 -11.54 5.88
N VAL A 343 1.01 -10.38 6.51
CA VAL A 343 2.08 -9.44 6.90
C VAL A 343 3.02 -10.08 7.93
N SER A 344 2.49 -10.72 8.96
CA SER A 344 3.31 -11.42 9.95
C SER A 344 4.11 -12.56 9.33
N GLY A 345 3.52 -13.31 8.38
CA GLY A 345 4.22 -14.35 7.64
C GLY A 345 5.44 -13.79 6.89
N VAL A 346 5.31 -12.66 6.20
CA VAL A 346 6.43 -12.02 5.48
C VAL A 346 7.51 -11.51 6.42
N LEU A 347 7.12 -10.93 7.57
CA LEU A 347 8.06 -10.49 8.61
C LEU A 347 8.82 -11.69 9.21
N ASN A 348 8.16 -12.83 9.37
CA ASN A 348 8.74 -14.08 9.86
C ASN A 348 9.49 -14.89 8.78
N GLY A 349 9.68 -14.33 7.58
CA GLY A 349 10.48 -14.97 6.53
C GLY A 349 9.75 -16.04 5.71
N LYS A 350 8.41 -16.04 5.67
CA LYS A 350 7.63 -16.89 4.76
C LYS A 350 8.15 -16.71 3.32
N LYS A 351 8.31 -17.82 2.61
CA LYS A 351 8.83 -17.84 1.24
C LYS A 351 7.92 -17.02 0.32
N MET A 352 8.51 -16.02 -0.34
CA MET A 352 7.83 -15.15 -1.30
C MET A 352 8.25 -15.49 -2.74
N ARG A 353 7.43 -15.08 -3.71
CA ARG A 353 7.74 -15.24 -5.13
C ARG A 353 8.52 -14.01 -5.61
N ASN A 354 9.59 -14.20 -6.37
CA ASN A 354 10.35 -13.08 -6.94
C ASN A 354 9.67 -12.58 -8.22
N ILE A 355 9.47 -11.27 -8.35
CA ILE A 355 8.96 -10.69 -9.60
C ILE A 355 10.15 -10.28 -10.48
N PRO A 356 10.22 -10.73 -11.75
CA PRO A 356 11.32 -10.37 -12.64
C PRO A 356 11.28 -8.90 -13.07
N ALA A 357 10.09 -8.31 -13.17
CA ALA A 357 9.88 -6.93 -13.59
C ALA A 357 9.06 -6.15 -12.56
N LEU A 358 9.46 -4.92 -12.27
CA LEU A 358 8.70 -4.06 -11.35
C LEU A 358 7.30 -3.76 -11.93
N PRO A 359 6.28 -3.68 -11.06
CA PRO A 359 4.94 -3.33 -11.50
C PRO A 359 4.89 -1.88 -12.02
N ASN A 360 4.14 -1.67 -13.10
CA ASN A 360 3.92 -0.35 -13.67
C ASN A 360 2.41 -0.06 -13.75
N ILE A 361 2.01 1.12 -13.27
CA ILE A 361 0.63 1.58 -13.25
C ILE A 361 0.28 2.15 -14.63
N LYS A 362 -0.82 1.65 -15.19
CA LYS A 362 -1.47 2.20 -16.39
C LYS A 362 -2.94 2.47 -16.09
N THR A 363 -3.59 3.30 -16.87
CA THR A 363 -5.06 3.39 -16.83
C THR A 363 -5.66 2.07 -17.29
N ARG A 364 -6.70 1.62 -16.58
CA ARG A 364 -7.38 0.38 -16.90
C ARG A 364 -8.26 0.59 -18.14
N THR A 365 -8.03 -0.22 -19.16
CA THR A 365 -8.85 -0.25 -20.37
C THR A 365 -9.29 -1.68 -20.64
N LYS A 366 -10.48 -1.87 -21.22
CA LYS A 366 -10.99 -3.20 -21.61
C LYS A 366 -9.98 -3.97 -22.47
N LYS A 367 -9.30 -3.27 -23.39
CA LYS A 367 -8.24 -3.83 -24.23
C LYS A 367 -7.07 -4.40 -23.41
N LEU A 368 -6.61 -3.70 -22.37
CA LEU A 368 -5.53 -4.19 -21.52
C LEU A 368 -5.98 -5.41 -20.71
N GLU A 369 -7.20 -5.39 -20.18
CA GLU A 369 -7.77 -6.50 -19.42
C GLU A 369 -7.94 -7.77 -20.28
N GLU A 370 -8.54 -7.64 -21.46
CA GLU A 370 -8.68 -8.75 -22.42
C GLU A 370 -7.30 -9.29 -22.86
N SER A 371 -6.34 -8.40 -23.12
CA SER A 371 -4.97 -8.82 -23.49
C SER A 371 -4.28 -9.60 -22.38
N GLU A 372 -4.60 -9.30 -21.12
CA GLU A 372 -4.03 -9.97 -19.96
C GLU A 372 -4.70 -11.32 -19.70
N ARG A 373 -6.03 -11.40 -19.81
CA ARG A 373 -6.78 -12.66 -19.77
C ARG A 373 -6.28 -13.62 -20.83
N LEU A 374 -6.13 -13.15 -22.07
CA LEU A 374 -5.61 -13.95 -23.19
C LEU A 374 -4.16 -14.42 -22.96
N LYS A 375 -3.32 -13.64 -22.28
CA LYS A 375 -1.97 -14.08 -21.86
C LYS A 375 -2.05 -15.18 -20.80
N ARG A 376 -2.93 -15.05 -19.80
CA ARG A 376 -3.15 -16.10 -18.77
C ARG A 376 -3.64 -17.39 -19.39
N ASP A 377 -4.59 -17.32 -20.32
CA ASP A 377 -5.13 -18.49 -21.01
C ASP A 377 -4.06 -19.19 -21.84
N ARG A 378 -3.30 -18.44 -22.64
CA ARG A 378 -2.14 -18.98 -23.38
C ARG A 378 -1.14 -19.68 -22.47
N LYS A 379 -0.84 -19.11 -21.30
CA LYS A 379 0.09 -19.70 -20.34
C LYS A 379 -0.47 -20.98 -19.70
N LYS A 380 -1.78 -21.00 -19.41
CA LYS A 380 -2.48 -22.18 -18.90
C LYS A 380 -2.51 -23.31 -19.92
N ASP A 381 -2.72 -22.98 -21.19
CA ASP A 381 -2.70 -23.96 -22.29
C ASP A 381 -1.28 -24.49 -22.56
N GLN A 382 -0.26 -23.64 -22.51
CA GLN A 382 1.14 -24.07 -22.57
C GLN A 382 1.50 -24.99 -21.39
N ALA A 383 1.04 -24.68 -20.17
CA ALA A 383 1.27 -25.54 -19.01
C ALA A 383 0.55 -26.90 -19.15
N ARG A 384 -0.66 -26.90 -19.72
CA ARG A 384 -1.41 -28.13 -20.04
C ARG A 384 -0.69 -28.96 -21.10
N GLN A 385 -0.28 -28.36 -22.21
CA GLN A 385 0.50 -29.03 -23.26
C GLN A 385 1.78 -29.63 -22.70
N LYS A 386 2.56 -28.86 -21.92
CA LYS A 386 3.77 -29.36 -21.28
C LYS A 386 3.50 -30.55 -20.36
N SER A 387 2.44 -30.49 -19.55
CA SER A 387 2.06 -31.62 -18.68
C SER A 387 1.54 -32.84 -19.45
N GLN A 388 1.03 -32.65 -20.68
CA GLN A 388 0.65 -33.76 -21.57
C GLN A 388 1.88 -34.36 -22.24
N ASP A 389 2.83 -33.53 -22.68
CA ASP A 389 4.08 -34.00 -23.28
C ASP A 389 4.97 -34.70 -22.26
N ASP A 390 5.01 -34.22 -21.00
CA ASP A 390 5.72 -34.88 -19.90
C ASP A 390 5.08 -36.24 -19.53
N LYS A 391 3.80 -36.45 -19.86
CA LYS A 391 3.09 -37.73 -19.69
C LYS A 391 3.23 -38.67 -20.87
N LYS A 392 3.60 -38.17 -22.05
CA LYS A 392 3.91 -39.06 -23.18
C LYS A 392 5.20 -39.81 -22.83
N PRO A 393 5.22 -41.15 -22.92
CA PRO A 393 6.45 -41.90 -22.68
C PRO A 393 7.54 -41.33 -23.58
N PRO A 394 8.78 -41.16 -23.07
CA PRO A 394 9.87 -40.59 -23.85
C PRO A 394 9.91 -41.35 -25.19
N PRO A 395 9.79 -40.65 -26.32
CA PRO A 395 9.67 -41.31 -27.61
C PRO A 395 10.86 -42.23 -27.78
N GLN A 396 10.60 -43.55 -27.83
CA GLN A 396 11.59 -44.61 -28.04
C GLN A 396 12.23 -44.41 -29.42
N THR A 397 13.15 -43.47 -29.55
CA THR A 397 13.68 -43.01 -30.85
C THR A 397 15.17 -43.29 -31.02
N PHE A 398 15.78 -44.10 -30.14
CA PHE A 398 17.21 -44.38 -30.21
C PHE A 398 17.61 -45.85 -30.37
N SER A 399 16.67 -46.80 -30.40
CA SER A 399 17.03 -48.22 -30.53
C SER A 399 17.15 -48.73 -31.97
N ALA A 400 16.83 -47.93 -33.00
CA ALA A 400 16.79 -48.40 -34.40
C ALA A 400 17.65 -47.58 -35.39
N ASN A 401 18.43 -46.60 -34.94
CA ASN A 401 19.30 -45.83 -35.83
C ASN A 401 20.73 -46.36 -35.73
N ASP A 402 21.19 -47.05 -36.77
CA ASP A 402 22.52 -47.66 -36.90
C ASP A 402 23.69 -46.65 -36.90
N GLY A 403 23.41 -45.35 -36.78
CA GLY A 403 24.39 -44.26 -36.79
C GLY A 403 24.95 -43.94 -38.17
N THR A 404 24.61 -44.71 -39.21
CA THR A 404 25.10 -44.51 -40.56
C THR A 404 24.48 -43.26 -41.19
N LYS A 405 25.15 -42.71 -42.22
CA LYS A 405 24.65 -41.55 -42.97
C LYS A 405 23.32 -41.86 -43.67
N GLU A 406 23.14 -43.12 -44.08
CA GLU A 406 21.90 -43.61 -44.70
C GLU A 406 20.78 -43.79 -43.67
N GLY A 407 21.05 -44.39 -42.49
CA GLY A 407 20.06 -44.50 -41.41
C GLY A 407 19.52 -43.12 -40.98
N ARG A 408 20.40 -42.11 -40.90
CA ARG A 408 19.99 -40.72 -40.64
C ARG A 408 19.18 -40.07 -41.77
N ARG A 409 19.39 -40.46 -43.03
CA ARG A 409 18.61 -39.96 -44.17
C ARG A 409 17.22 -40.60 -44.19
N LEU A 410 17.17 -41.92 -44.02
CA LEU A 410 15.94 -42.70 -44.02
C LEU A 410 15.04 -42.33 -42.83
N GLU A 411 15.61 -42.12 -41.65
CA GLU A 411 14.86 -41.64 -40.47
C GLU A 411 14.29 -40.23 -40.68
N ARG A 412 15.03 -39.32 -41.32
CA ARG A 412 14.49 -37.99 -41.68
C ARG A 412 13.35 -38.11 -42.69
N GLU A 413 13.47 -39.02 -43.65
CA GLU A 413 12.46 -39.26 -44.68
C GLU A 413 11.20 -39.91 -44.08
N ARG A 414 11.37 -40.87 -43.17
CA ARG A 414 10.29 -41.48 -42.39
C ARG A 414 9.54 -40.44 -41.56
N ARG A 415 10.24 -39.56 -40.84
CA ARG A 415 9.61 -38.47 -40.08
C ARG A 415 8.90 -37.46 -40.97
N ARG A 416 9.42 -37.17 -42.18
CA ARG A 416 8.70 -36.34 -43.15
C ARG A 416 7.44 -37.02 -43.65
N ALA A 417 7.48 -38.33 -43.90
CA ALA A 417 6.32 -39.11 -44.32
C ALA A 417 5.26 -39.21 -43.21
N GLU A 418 5.66 -39.48 -41.98
CA GLU A 418 4.78 -39.48 -40.80
C GLU A 418 4.15 -38.10 -40.58
N HIS A 419 4.95 -37.03 -40.59
CA HIS A 419 4.45 -35.66 -40.47
C HIS A 419 3.50 -35.27 -41.62
N ASN A 420 3.76 -35.73 -42.85
CA ASN A 420 2.87 -35.48 -43.98
C ASN A 420 1.57 -36.27 -43.87
N ALA A 421 1.61 -37.51 -43.36
CA ALA A 421 0.43 -38.32 -43.11
C ALA A 421 -0.43 -37.75 -41.97
N GLU A 422 0.20 -37.28 -40.89
CA GLU A 422 -0.50 -36.75 -39.71
C GLU A 422 -1.14 -35.37 -39.97
N ASN A 423 -0.49 -34.51 -40.75
CA ASN A 423 -1.04 -33.19 -41.12
C ASN A 423 -1.97 -33.22 -42.34
N ASN A 424 -2.25 -34.39 -42.90
CA ASN A 424 -3.08 -34.57 -44.09
C ASN A 424 -2.63 -33.65 -45.25
N ASN A 425 -1.31 -33.46 -45.38
CA ASN A 425 -0.72 -32.67 -46.46
C ASN A 425 -0.73 -33.52 -47.73
N VAL A 426 -1.86 -33.51 -48.45
CA VAL A 426 -1.91 -34.01 -49.81
C VAL A 426 -0.85 -33.24 -50.60
N PRO A 427 0.10 -33.93 -51.28
CA PRO A 427 1.08 -33.25 -52.12
C PRO A 427 0.31 -32.46 -53.16
N LYS A 428 0.38 -31.12 -53.04
CA LYS A 428 -0.34 -30.19 -53.92
C LYS A 428 0.05 -30.48 -55.34
N THR A 429 -0.96 -30.51 -56.22
CA THR A 429 -0.69 -30.72 -57.64
C THR A 429 0.16 -29.56 -58.17
N PRO A 430 0.95 -29.77 -59.24
CA PRO A 430 1.71 -28.69 -59.87
C PRO A 430 0.83 -27.48 -60.23
N GLU A 431 -0.43 -27.70 -60.55
CA GLU A 431 -1.43 -26.66 -60.83
C GLU A 431 -1.83 -25.87 -59.57
N GLU A 432 -2.07 -26.53 -58.43
CA GLU A 432 -2.35 -25.84 -57.15
C GLU A 432 -1.15 -25.03 -56.66
N ILE A 433 0.07 -25.47 -56.93
CA ILE A 433 1.29 -24.74 -56.57
C ILE A 433 1.39 -23.46 -57.41
N ALA A 434 1.14 -23.54 -58.71
CA ALA A 434 1.11 -22.39 -59.60
C ALA A 434 0.00 -21.39 -59.22
N GLU A 435 -1.17 -21.88 -58.82
CA GLU A 435 -2.29 -21.05 -58.36
C GLU A 435 -1.99 -20.38 -57.01
N MET A 436 -1.38 -21.09 -56.06
CA MET A 436 -0.93 -20.50 -54.80
C MET A 436 0.15 -19.44 -55.00
N GLU A 437 1.09 -19.65 -55.93
CA GLU A 437 2.12 -18.67 -56.22
C GLU A 437 1.51 -17.41 -56.84
N LYS A 438 0.54 -17.56 -57.75
CA LYS A 438 -0.23 -16.44 -58.31
C LYS A 438 -0.96 -15.65 -57.21
N ARG A 439 -1.60 -16.36 -56.27
CA ARG A 439 -2.30 -15.75 -55.12
C ARG A 439 -1.36 -15.10 -54.11
N ARG A 440 -0.12 -15.58 -53.99
CA ARG A 440 0.93 -14.95 -53.17
C ARG A 440 1.44 -13.67 -53.82
N ARG A 441 1.63 -13.66 -55.15
CA ARG A 441 2.02 -12.45 -55.90
C ARG A 441 0.95 -11.37 -55.82
N GLN A 442 -0.33 -11.71 -55.99
CA GLN A 442 -1.43 -10.76 -55.82
C GLN A 442 -1.46 -10.13 -54.41
N ARG A 443 -1.29 -10.92 -53.35
CA ARG A 443 -1.21 -10.36 -51.99
C ARG A 443 0.00 -9.44 -51.78
N MET A 444 1.15 -9.77 -52.37
CA MET A 444 2.31 -8.87 -52.31
C MET A 444 2.08 -7.59 -53.12
N GLU A 445 1.42 -7.66 -54.27
CA GLU A 445 1.07 -6.46 -55.05
C GLU A 445 0.04 -5.59 -54.33
N GLU A 446 -0.96 -6.18 -53.67
CA GLU A 446 -1.94 -5.45 -52.85
C GLU A 446 -1.30 -4.83 -51.59
N GLU A 447 -0.42 -5.56 -50.90
CA GLU A 447 0.36 -5.01 -49.80
C GLU A 447 1.30 -3.90 -50.31
N ALA A 448 2.02 -4.12 -51.42
CA ALA A 448 2.91 -3.11 -52.00
C ALA A 448 2.15 -1.85 -52.45
N ALA A 449 0.97 -2.00 -53.07
CA ALA A 449 0.11 -0.87 -53.44
C ALA A 449 -0.41 -0.11 -52.20
N LYS A 450 -0.66 -0.81 -51.09
CA LYS A 450 -1.05 -0.20 -49.82
C LYS A 450 0.10 0.55 -49.13
N TRP A 451 1.34 0.08 -49.32
CA TRP A 451 2.54 0.73 -48.77
C TRP A 451 3.13 1.79 -49.72
N ASN A 452 2.78 1.78 -51.02
CA ASN A 452 3.00 2.92 -51.92
C ASN A 452 2.00 4.03 -51.59
N ILE A 453 2.32 4.74 -50.51
CA ILE A 453 1.92 6.13 -50.27
C ILE A 453 2.02 6.87 -51.60
N GLY A 454 0.88 7.40 -52.06
CA GLY A 454 0.80 8.16 -53.29
C GLY A 454 1.87 9.25 -53.29
N SER A 455 2.83 9.13 -54.18
CA SER A 455 3.60 10.28 -54.67
C SER A 455 2.64 11.10 -55.55
N GLU A 456 1.67 11.76 -54.93
CA GLU A 456 1.05 12.93 -55.53
C GLU A 456 2.12 14.03 -55.54
N GLU A 457 2.88 14.04 -56.64
CA GLU A 457 3.02 15.19 -57.52
C GLU A 457 3.09 16.56 -56.80
N GLY A 458 4.32 17.01 -56.50
CA GLY A 458 4.57 18.39 -56.11
C GLY A 458 5.67 18.60 -55.07
N GLY A 459 6.85 18.00 -55.25
CA GLY A 459 8.04 18.31 -54.45
C GLY A 459 9.20 18.61 -55.39
N GLU A 460 9.59 19.88 -55.47
CA GLU A 460 10.68 20.38 -56.29
C GLU A 460 12.01 19.63 -56.04
N PRO A 461 12.86 19.51 -57.07
CA PRO A 461 14.14 18.82 -56.94
C PRO A 461 15.03 19.56 -55.94
N ILE A 462 15.30 18.94 -54.79
CA ILE A 462 16.34 19.38 -53.87
C ILE A 462 17.67 19.16 -54.58
N GLU A 463 18.26 20.28 -55.00
CA GLU A 463 19.62 20.38 -55.50
C GLU A 463 20.57 19.86 -54.42
N VAL A 464 21.28 18.78 -54.75
CA VAL A 464 22.26 18.14 -53.86
C VAL A 464 23.48 19.05 -53.82
N GLY A 465 23.45 20.02 -52.91
CA GLY A 465 24.60 20.85 -52.53
C GLY A 465 25.59 20.02 -51.72
N ASP A 466 26.85 20.17 -52.08
CA ASP A 466 28.02 19.45 -51.60
C ASP A 466 28.09 19.32 -50.07
N ILE A 467 28.41 18.09 -49.65
CA ILE A 467 28.86 17.74 -48.31
C ILE A 467 30.29 18.24 -48.18
N ASP A 468 30.47 19.38 -47.54
CA ASP A 468 31.76 19.81 -47.01
C ASP A 468 31.79 19.60 -45.49
N ASP A 469 32.81 18.85 -45.08
CA ASP A 469 33.27 18.64 -43.72
C ASP A 469 33.36 19.94 -42.92
N ALA A 470 32.67 20.03 -41.79
CA ALA A 470 32.96 21.04 -40.77
C ALA A 470 32.60 20.54 -39.37
N ASP A 471 33.66 20.28 -38.60
CA ASP A 471 33.69 20.29 -37.15
C ASP A 471 32.91 21.50 -36.58
N GLY A 472 32.20 21.31 -35.46
CA GLY A 472 31.77 22.46 -34.66
C GLY A 472 30.58 22.24 -33.73
N ASP A 473 30.90 22.28 -32.44
CA ASP A 473 30.11 22.92 -31.38
C ASP A 473 28.83 22.25 -30.84
N VAL A 474 29.04 21.61 -29.68
CA VAL A 474 28.40 21.93 -28.39
C VAL A 474 27.22 22.89 -28.48
N ILE A 475 26.00 22.37 -28.28
CA ILE A 475 24.85 23.17 -27.84
C ILE A 475 24.39 22.59 -26.50
N ASP A 476 24.77 23.28 -25.43
CA ASP A 476 24.06 23.28 -24.16
C ASP A 476 22.64 23.81 -24.40
N MET A 477 21.61 22.99 -24.13
CA MET A 477 20.24 23.45 -23.99
C MET A 477 19.81 23.31 -22.54
N ASP A 478 20.16 24.33 -21.77
CA ASP A 478 19.43 24.71 -20.56
C ASP A 478 18.24 25.61 -20.93
N ASP A 479 17.14 25.33 -20.24
CA ASP A 479 16.13 26.29 -19.76
C ASP A 479 15.14 26.94 -20.76
N ALA A 480 13.95 26.33 -20.84
CA ALA A 480 12.71 27.02 -21.19
C ALA A 480 11.51 26.41 -20.43
N ASN A 481 11.41 26.82 -19.18
CA ASN A 481 10.20 27.25 -18.49
C ASN A 481 8.90 27.33 -19.35
N GLU A 482 8.02 26.34 -19.28
CA GLU A 482 6.59 26.49 -19.63
C GLU A 482 5.71 25.90 -18.51
N ASN A 483 5.10 26.82 -17.76
CA ASN A 483 3.88 26.59 -17.01
C ASN A 483 2.77 26.30 -18.01
N ASP A 484 2.13 25.14 -17.95
CA ASP A 484 0.76 24.96 -18.41
C ASP A 484 -0.01 24.12 -17.39
N ASP A 485 -0.68 24.86 -16.49
CA ASP A 485 -1.80 24.41 -15.68
C ASP A 485 -3.06 24.35 -16.56
N ASP A 486 -3.25 23.26 -17.31
CA ASP A 486 -4.56 22.95 -17.91
C ASP A 486 -5.30 21.92 -17.05
N VAL A 487 -6.10 22.49 -16.15
CA VAL A 487 -7.18 21.85 -15.41
C VAL A 487 -8.30 21.53 -16.41
N LEU A 488 -8.40 20.28 -16.84
CA LEU A 488 -9.58 19.75 -17.52
C LEU A 488 -10.64 19.36 -16.48
N ASP A 489 -11.54 20.29 -16.19
CA ASP A 489 -12.83 20.00 -15.59
C ASP A 489 -13.74 19.34 -16.66
N LEU A 490 -14.12 18.09 -16.41
CA LEU A 490 -15.13 17.35 -17.19
C LEU A 490 -16.27 16.99 -16.24
N ASP A 491 -17.36 17.77 -16.37
CA ASP A 491 -18.71 17.42 -15.91
C ASP A 491 -19.27 16.19 -16.67
#